data_AF-A0AAV4SF48-F1
#
_entry.id   AF-A0AAV4SF48-F1
#
_cell.length_a   1.000
_cell.length_b   1.000
_cell.length_c   1.000
_cell.angle_alpha   90.00
_cell.angle_beta   90.00
_cell.angle_gamma   90.00
#
_symmetry.space_group_name_H-M   'P 1'
#
loop_
_entity.id
_entity.type
_entity.pdbx_description
1 polymer ?
#
loop_
_entity_poly.entity_id
_entity_poly.type
_entity_poly.pdbx_seq_one_letter_code
_entity_poly.pdbx_strand_id
1 'polypeptide(L)'
;MFLICQIIRIGSMELKDGDHKRSTHIQRKTSDGLRRPFGVAAMEITDILNGRLDNDEEKQYFIPFVQCSERDFLDNLLRKVLTSKEITQKEHKGQGLWVCLKLLHGDLKQVKEENPHLISTSTAIARKMGFPDIILPGDVRNDLYLTISHGEFTKGAKSSDRNIEVSVKVLNEKAN
;
A
#
# COMPACT_ATOMS: atom_id res chain seq x y z
N MET A 1 15.12 -8.34 6.64
CA MET A 1 14.25 -7.15 6.62
C MET A 1 13.91 -6.84 5.17
N PHE A 2 12.65 -6.49 4.88
CA PHE A 2 12.17 -6.29 3.51
C PHE A 2 11.62 -4.87 3.32
N LEU A 3 11.91 -4.28 2.16
CA LEU A 3 11.16 -3.16 1.62
C LEU A 3 9.98 -3.72 0.83
N ILE A 4 8.76 -3.33 1.20
CA ILE A 4 7.53 -3.78 0.54
C ILE A 4 6.82 -2.56 -0.04
N CYS A 5 6.50 -2.63 -1.32
CA CYS A 5 5.69 -1.66 -2.03
C CYS A 5 4.33 -2.29 -2.34
N GLN A 6 3.27 -1.75 -1.76
CA GLN A 6 1.89 -2.11 -2.09
C GLN A 6 1.34 -1.07 -3.07
N ILE A 7 1.04 -1.49 -4.29
CA ILE A 7 0.52 -0.61 -5.33
C ILE A 7 -0.99 -0.66 -5.25
N ILE A 8 -1.62 0.49 -5.04
CA ILE A 8 -3.07 0.65 -4.94
C ILE A 8 -3.53 1.60 -6.04
N ARG A 9 -4.46 1.15 -6.88
CA ARG A 9 -5.08 2.00 -7.89
C ARG A 9 -6.25 2.76 -7.25
N ILE A 10 -6.26 4.08 -7.45
CA ILE A 10 -7.36 4.95 -7.04
C ILE A 10 -8.35 5.07 -8.22
N GLY A 11 -9.64 4.98 -7.93
CA GLY A 11 -10.72 5.22 -8.89
C GLY A 11 -11.58 3.99 -9.23
N SER A 12 -12.69 4.25 -9.95
CA SER A 12 -13.66 3.23 -10.35
C SER A 12 -13.06 2.20 -11.30
N MET A 13 -13.60 0.98 -11.27
CA MET A 13 -13.29 -0.09 -12.23
C MET A 13 -13.59 0.41 -13.65
N GLU A 14 -12.58 0.49 -14.52
CA GLU A 14 -12.82 0.43 -15.96
C GLU A 14 -13.22 -1.00 -16.26
N LEU A 15 -14.48 -1.22 -16.61
CA LEU A 15 -14.86 -2.46 -17.30
C LEU A 15 -14.12 -2.45 -18.64
N LYS A 16 -13.18 -3.36 -18.82
CA LYS A 16 -12.71 -3.72 -20.16
C LYS A 16 -13.82 -4.55 -20.84
N ASP A 17 -14.94 -3.90 -21.14
CA ASP A 17 -15.96 -4.49 -21.99
C ASP A 17 -15.76 -3.92 -23.40
N GLY A 18 -15.24 -4.78 -24.27
CA GLY A 18 -15.53 -4.68 -25.69
C GLY A 18 -17.04 -4.86 -25.89
N ASP A 19 -17.66 -3.83 -26.42
CA ASP A 19 -18.98 -3.76 -27.04
C ASP A 19 -20.26 -3.81 -26.17
N HIS A 20 -20.89 -2.63 -26.12
CA HIS A 20 -22.32 -2.40 -26.34
C HIS A 20 -23.34 -3.19 -25.50
N LYS A 21 -23.79 -2.59 -24.39
CA LYS A 21 -25.21 -2.20 -24.20
C LYS A 21 -25.43 -1.35 -22.94
N ARG A 22 -26.13 -0.25 -23.18
CA ARG A 22 -26.78 0.71 -22.26
C ARG A 22 -26.95 0.21 -20.82
N SER A 23 -26.23 0.83 -19.88
CA SER A 23 -26.69 0.93 -18.50
C SER A 23 -26.88 2.40 -18.14
N THR A 24 -28.10 2.67 -17.70
CA THR A 24 -28.69 3.96 -17.42
C THR A 24 -27.88 4.78 -16.42
N HIS A 25 -27.72 6.05 -16.78
CA HIS A 25 -27.39 7.23 -15.99
C HIS A 25 -27.66 7.11 -14.47
N ILE A 26 -26.77 6.46 -13.73
CA ILE A 26 -26.51 6.78 -12.32
C ILE A 26 -25.21 7.57 -12.35
N GLN A 27 -25.31 8.89 -12.19
CA GLN A 27 -24.16 9.71 -11.83
C GLN A 27 -23.63 9.18 -10.49
N ARG A 28 -22.65 8.26 -10.53
CA ARG A 28 -21.91 7.84 -9.34
C ARG A 28 -20.97 8.98 -8.97
N LYS A 29 -21.49 10.00 -8.29
CA LYS A 29 -20.74 11.13 -7.72
C LYS A 29 -19.82 10.73 -6.55
N THR A 30 -19.52 9.45 -6.35
CA THR A 30 -18.68 8.96 -5.23
C THR A 30 -17.71 7.89 -5.70
N SER A 31 -17.01 8.10 -6.82
CA SER A 31 -15.78 7.35 -7.11
C SER A 31 -14.59 7.82 -6.27
N ASP A 32 -14.74 8.95 -5.56
CA ASP A 32 -13.73 9.48 -4.65
C ASP A 32 -13.52 8.52 -3.49
N GLY A 33 -12.28 8.04 -3.37
CA GLY A 33 -11.85 7.17 -2.27
C GLY A 33 -11.86 5.68 -2.56
N LEU A 34 -12.36 5.21 -3.72
CA LEU A 34 -12.20 3.78 -4.07
C LEU A 34 -10.72 3.46 -4.31
N ARG A 35 -10.19 2.61 -3.45
CA ARG A 35 -8.83 2.08 -3.49
C ARG A 35 -8.91 0.59 -3.73
N ARG A 36 -8.25 0.10 -4.79
CA ARG A 36 -8.15 -1.33 -5.06
C ARG A 36 -6.70 -1.78 -5.10
N PRO A 37 -6.39 -2.97 -4.55
CA PRO A 37 -5.07 -3.54 -4.70
C PRO A 37 -4.75 -3.74 -6.18
N PHE A 38 -3.58 -3.28 -6.61
CA PHE A 38 -3.13 -3.41 -8.00
C PHE A 38 -1.97 -4.41 -8.11
N GLY A 39 -1.13 -4.49 -7.08
CA GLY A 39 -0.06 -5.48 -7.01
C GLY A 39 0.93 -5.17 -5.90
N VAL A 40 2.00 -5.97 -5.86
CA VAL A 40 3.04 -5.90 -4.83
C VAL A 40 4.41 -5.95 -5.48
N ALA A 41 5.37 -5.23 -4.92
CA ALA A 41 6.78 -5.40 -5.18
C ALA A 41 7.50 -5.54 -3.83
N ALA A 42 8.50 -6.41 -3.73
CA ALA A 42 9.27 -6.57 -2.49
C ALA A 42 10.75 -6.81 -2.79
N MET A 43 11.61 -6.29 -1.92
CA MET A 43 13.05 -6.46 -1.99
C MET A 43 13.62 -6.68 -0.59
N GLU A 44 14.57 -7.60 -0.47
CA GLU A 44 15.30 -7.78 0.77
C GLU A 44 16.36 -6.66 0.91
N ILE A 45 16.36 -5.99 2.07
CA ILE A 45 17.27 -4.87 2.36
C ILE A 45 18.19 -5.18 3.55
N THR A 46 18.22 -6.43 4.02
CA THR A 46 19.00 -6.86 5.19
C THR A 46 20.48 -6.51 5.06
N ASP A 47 21.08 -6.79 3.90
CA ASP A 47 22.51 -6.53 3.69
C ASP A 47 22.84 -5.04 3.55
N ILE A 48 21.91 -4.25 3.01
CA ILE A 48 22.03 -2.78 2.94
C ILE A 48 22.01 -2.19 4.35
N LEU A 49 21.08 -2.64 5.20
CA LEU A 49 20.95 -2.17 6.58
C LEU A 49 22.12 -2.61 7.47
N ASN A 50 22.68 -3.79 7.22
CA ASN A 50 23.84 -4.30 7.94
C ASN A 50 25.16 -3.68 7.45
N GLY A 51 25.14 -2.76 6.48
CA GLY A 51 26.33 -2.12 5.93
C GLY A 51 27.26 -3.08 5.17
N ARG A 52 26.74 -4.22 4.70
CA ARG A 52 27.50 -5.20 3.91
C ARG A 52 27.60 -4.83 2.43
N LEU A 53 26.69 -3.97 1.97
CA LEU A 53 26.69 -3.39 0.64
C LEU A 53 26.99 -1.90 0.76
N ASP A 54 27.91 -1.41 -0.07
CA ASP A 54 28.21 0.02 -0.15
C ASP A 54 26.92 0.79 -0.48
N ASN A 55 26.62 1.76 0.38
CA ASN A 55 25.37 2.52 0.38
C ASN A 55 25.52 3.75 -0.52
N ASP A 56 25.82 3.50 -1.80
CA ASP A 56 25.95 4.54 -2.82
C ASP A 56 24.56 5.09 -3.17
N GLU A 57 24.38 6.40 -2.97
CA GLU A 57 23.12 7.12 -3.15
C GLU A 57 22.61 7.06 -4.60
N GLU A 58 23.50 6.84 -5.55
CA GLU A 58 23.18 6.75 -6.97
C GLU A 58 22.82 5.33 -7.40
N LYS A 59 23.00 4.33 -6.53
CA LYS A 59 22.74 2.94 -6.86
C LYS A 59 21.24 2.68 -6.97
N GLN A 60 20.82 2.37 -8.19
CA GLN A 60 19.45 2.04 -8.51
C GLN A 60 19.17 0.54 -8.32
N TYR A 61 18.10 0.24 -7.60
CA TYR A 61 17.60 -1.11 -7.39
C TYR A 61 16.28 -1.28 -8.15
N PHE A 62 16.22 -2.32 -8.99
CA PHE A 62 14.98 -2.71 -9.65
C PHE A 62 14.21 -3.69 -8.78
N ILE A 63 13.00 -3.30 -8.37
CA ILE A 63 12.09 -4.15 -7.62
C ILE A 63 11.00 -4.65 -8.58
N PRO A 64 10.98 -5.94 -8.94
CA PRO A 64 10.00 -6.48 -9.88
C PRO A 64 8.59 -6.35 -9.31
N PHE A 65 7.68 -5.85 -10.14
CA PHE A 65 6.27 -5.67 -9.79
C PHE A 65 5.46 -6.90 -10.17
N VAL A 66 4.70 -7.45 -9.24
CA VAL A 66 3.76 -8.54 -9.50
C VAL A 66 2.34 -8.00 -9.42
N GLN A 67 1.64 -8.05 -10.55
CA GLN A 67 0.26 -7.60 -10.65
C GLN A 67 -0.69 -8.53 -9.90
N CYS A 68 -1.63 -7.95 -9.16
CA CYS A 68 -2.71 -8.69 -8.52
C CYS A 68 -3.76 -9.07 -9.57
N SER A 69 -4.16 -10.35 -9.58
CA SER A 69 -5.32 -10.76 -10.37
C SER A 69 -6.62 -10.32 -9.68
N GLU A 70 -7.72 -10.29 -10.41
CA GLU A 70 -9.03 -9.82 -9.89
C GLU A 70 -9.59 -10.68 -8.75
N ARG A 71 -9.08 -11.91 -8.56
CA ARG A 71 -9.53 -12.83 -7.50
C ARG A 71 -8.54 -12.98 -6.36
N ASP A 72 -7.38 -12.37 -6.45
CA ASP A 72 -6.32 -12.52 -5.45
C ASP A 72 -6.39 -11.44 -4.38
N PHE A 73 -6.17 -11.83 -3.13
CA PHE A 73 -5.97 -10.89 -2.03
C PHE A 73 -4.51 -10.44 -1.98
N LEU A 74 -4.28 -9.17 -1.63
CA LEU A 74 -2.95 -8.58 -1.58
C LEU A 74 -2.02 -9.32 -0.61
N ASP A 75 -2.56 -9.81 0.51
CA ASP A 75 -1.79 -10.56 1.51
C ASP A 75 -1.29 -11.91 0.98
N ASN A 76 -2.12 -12.61 0.20
CA ASN A 76 -1.72 -13.87 -0.42
C ASN A 76 -0.63 -13.65 -1.45
N LEU A 77 -0.77 -12.59 -2.26
CA LEU A 77 0.23 -12.19 -3.23
C LEU A 77 1.55 -11.79 -2.56
N LEU A 78 1.48 -11.01 -1.49
CA LEU A 78 2.65 -10.61 -0.70
C LEU A 78 3.36 -11.84 -0.14
N ARG A 79 2.64 -12.80 0.47
CA ARG A 79 3.23 -14.05 0.97
C ARG A 79 3.92 -14.85 -0.12
N LYS A 80 3.31 -14.93 -1.31
CA LYS A 80 3.92 -15.58 -2.48
C LYS A 80 5.22 -14.88 -2.88
N VAL A 81 5.20 -13.55 -3.00
CA VAL A 81 6.37 -12.73 -3.35
C VAL A 81 7.49 -12.88 -2.33
N LEU A 82 7.17 -12.91 -1.03
CA LEU A 82 8.18 -13.07 0.03
C LEU A 82 8.76 -14.49 0.10
N THR A 83 8.01 -15.50 -0.32
CA THR A 83 8.48 -16.90 -0.35
C THR A 83 9.27 -17.19 -1.62
N SER A 84 8.95 -16.52 -2.74
CA SER A 84 9.67 -16.67 -3.99
C SER A 84 10.98 -15.88 -3.92
N LYS A 85 12.10 -16.59 -3.83
CA LYS A 85 13.44 -15.97 -3.79
C LYS A 85 13.76 -15.15 -5.04
N GLU A 86 13.16 -15.50 -6.18
CA GLU A 86 13.28 -14.75 -7.43
C GLU A 86 11.91 -14.65 -8.12
N ILE A 87 11.53 -13.43 -8.50
CA ILE A 87 10.37 -13.20 -9.37
C ILE A 87 10.86 -13.27 -10.81
N THR A 88 10.43 -14.29 -11.54
CA THR A 88 10.90 -14.51 -12.92
C THR A 88 10.48 -13.38 -13.85
N GLN A 89 11.23 -13.14 -14.94
CA GLN A 89 10.85 -12.18 -16.00
C GLN A 89 9.46 -12.43 -16.59
N LYS A 90 8.97 -13.68 -16.55
CA LYS A 90 7.62 -14.03 -16.98
C LYS A 90 6.52 -13.46 -16.07
N GLU A 91 6.80 -13.34 -14.77
CA GLU A 91 5.80 -12.87 -13.79
C GLU A 91 5.68 -11.34 -13.79
N HIS A 92 6.79 -10.61 -13.84
CA HIS A 92 6.76 -9.15 -13.81
C HIS A 92 6.71 -8.49 -15.20
N LYS A 93 6.99 -9.22 -16.28
CA LYS A 93 6.92 -8.74 -17.69
C LYS A 93 7.70 -7.43 -17.93
N GLY A 94 8.83 -7.25 -17.23
CA GLY A 94 9.63 -6.01 -17.28
C GLY A 94 9.03 -4.81 -16.51
N GLN A 95 7.91 -4.98 -15.83
CA GLN A 95 7.33 -3.96 -14.95
C GLN A 95 7.96 -4.03 -13.56
N GLY A 96 8.26 -2.88 -12.98
CA GLY A 96 8.87 -2.80 -11.66
C GLY A 96 9.09 -1.36 -11.22
N LEU A 97 9.64 -1.21 -10.03
CA LEU A 97 9.97 0.07 -9.42
C LEU A 97 11.49 0.21 -9.40
N TRP A 98 11.98 1.38 -9.81
CA TRP A 98 13.37 1.76 -9.59
C TRP A 98 13.44 2.60 -8.31
N VAL A 99 14.27 2.16 -7.36
CA VAL A 99 14.45 2.85 -6.08
C VAL A 99 15.93 3.07 -5.80
N CYS A 100 16.25 4.20 -5.18
CA CYS A 100 17.54 4.42 -4.52
C CYS A 100 17.31 4.43 -3.01
N LEU A 101 18.28 3.93 -2.24
CA LEU A 101 18.18 3.81 -0.80
C LEU A 101 19.39 4.47 -0.16
N LYS A 102 19.16 5.29 0.87
CA LYS A 102 20.20 5.87 1.72
C LYS A 102 19.85 5.65 3.18
N LEU A 103 20.75 5.03 3.94
CA LEU A 103 20.60 4.89 5.39
C LEU A 103 21.17 6.14 6.07
N LEU A 104 20.34 6.82 6.84
CA LEU A 104 20.70 8.00 7.62
C LEU A 104 20.60 7.67 9.11
N HIS A 105 21.61 8.04 9.87
CA HIS A 105 21.68 7.80 11.31
C HIS A 105 21.28 9.07 12.07
N GLY A 106 20.63 8.90 13.23
CA GLY A 106 20.17 10.01 14.06
C GLY A 106 18.66 10.19 14.05
N ASP A 107 18.19 11.18 14.80
CA ASP A 107 16.77 11.54 14.80
C ASP A 107 16.40 12.41 13.59
N LEU A 108 15.10 12.62 13.36
CA LEU A 108 14.64 13.40 12.20
C LEU A 108 15.17 14.85 12.20
N LYS A 109 15.44 15.45 13.36
CA LYS A 109 15.94 16.82 13.44
C LYS A 109 17.40 16.87 13.02
N GLN A 110 18.22 16.01 13.61
CA GLN A 110 19.63 15.87 13.30
C GLN A 110 19.83 15.55 11.81
N VAL A 111 19.09 14.57 11.28
CA VAL A 111 19.23 14.20 9.87
C VAL A 111 18.85 15.35 8.93
N LYS A 112 17.85 16.17 9.28
CA LYS A 112 17.47 17.36 8.49
C LYS A 112 18.55 18.44 8.51
N GLU A 113 19.19 18.66 9.66
CA GLU A 113 20.26 19.64 9.80
C GLU A 113 21.53 19.21 9.06
N GLU A 114 21.88 17.93 9.15
CA GLU A 114 23.08 17.37 8.51
C GLU A 114 22.90 17.13 7.01
N ASN A 115 21.66 16.86 6.54
CA ASN A 115 21.37 16.51 5.15
C ASN A 115 20.22 17.34 4.54
N PRO A 116 20.31 18.68 4.52
CA PRO A 116 19.22 19.56 4.08
C PRO A 116 18.85 19.40 2.60
N HIS A 117 19.78 18.92 1.77
CA HIS A 117 19.54 18.66 0.35
C HIS A 117 18.74 17.38 0.08
N LEU A 118 18.68 16.45 1.05
CA LEU A 118 17.97 15.18 0.91
C LEU A 118 16.57 15.22 1.52
N ILE A 119 16.40 16.03 2.57
CA ILE A 119 15.13 16.14 3.30
C ILE A 119 14.59 17.56 3.17
N SER A 120 13.74 17.74 2.16
CA SER A 120 12.95 18.96 1.97
C SER A 120 11.66 18.91 2.80
N THR A 121 10.99 20.05 2.95
CA THR A 121 9.64 20.14 3.53
C THR A 121 8.61 19.30 2.76
N SER A 122 8.84 19.03 1.46
CA SER A 122 7.98 18.18 0.63
C SER A 122 8.26 16.68 0.77
N THR A 123 9.31 16.28 1.49
CA THR A 123 9.65 14.87 1.67
C THR A 123 8.57 14.19 2.51
N ALA A 124 7.90 13.19 1.92
CA ALA A 124 6.88 12.42 2.63
C ALA A 124 7.53 11.62 3.77
N ILE A 125 7.04 11.81 4.98
CA ILE A 125 7.51 11.07 6.16
C ILE A 125 6.53 9.93 6.42
N ALA A 126 6.97 8.71 6.14
CA ALA A 126 6.23 7.52 6.52
C ALA A 126 6.53 7.19 8.00
N ARG A 127 5.47 7.14 8.83
CA ARG A 127 5.59 6.60 10.19
C ARG A 127 5.72 5.08 10.13
N LYS A 128 6.38 4.49 11.13
CA LYS A 128 6.44 3.03 11.29
C LYS A 128 5.00 2.48 11.25
N MET A 129 4.72 1.65 10.25
CA MET A 129 3.41 1.00 10.11
C MET A 129 3.23 -0.02 11.23
N GLY A 130 2.06 -0.01 11.87
CA GLY A 130 1.75 -0.80 13.06
C GLY A 130 1.67 0.04 14.34
N PHE A 131 1.29 -0.59 15.44
CA PHE A 131 1.23 0.04 16.74
C PHE A 131 2.59 -0.14 17.42
N PRO A 132 3.45 0.89 17.55
CA PRO A 132 4.62 0.76 18.40
C PRO A 132 4.15 0.61 19.84
N ASP A 133 4.64 -0.40 20.57
CA ASP A 133 4.34 -0.61 21.99
C ASP A 133 4.81 0.57 22.86
N ILE A 134 5.78 1.34 22.35
CA ILE A 134 6.41 2.46 23.03
C ILE A 134 6.01 3.76 22.33
N ILE A 135 5.55 4.73 23.13
CA ILE A 135 5.34 6.11 22.69
C ILE A 135 6.67 6.85 22.91
N LEU A 136 7.22 7.43 21.84
CA LEU A 136 8.46 8.20 21.94
C LEU A 136 8.21 9.49 22.75
N PRO A 137 9.17 9.94 23.57
CA PRO A 137 9.06 11.20 24.28
C PRO A 137 8.82 12.37 23.30
N GLY A 138 7.73 13.11 23.49
CA GLY A 138 7.33 14.21 22.61
C GLY A 138 6.21 13.88 21.61
N ASP A 139 5.88 12.59 21.43
CA ASP A 139 4.71 12.18 20.64
C ASP A 139 3.47 12.05 21.53
N VAL A 140 2.39 12.78 21.18
CA VAL A 140 1.06 12.65 21.80
C VAL A 140 0.20 11.72 20.96
N ARG A 141 -0.34 10.66 21.56
CA ARG A 141 -1.04 9.58 20.85
C ARG A 141 -2.50 9.45 21.30
N ASN A 142 -3.43 9.91 20.45
CA ASN A 142 -4.88 9.75 20.62
C ASN A 142 -5.40 8.62 19.72
N ASP A 143 -5.08 7.38 20.06
CA ASP A 143 -5.47 6.23 19.24
C ASP A 143 -6.90 5.76 19.51
N LEU A 144 -7.63 5.44 18.44
CA LEU A 144 -8.93 4.76 18.48
C LEU A 144 -8.80 3.40 17.80
N TYR A 145 -9.21 2.34 18.50
CA TYR A 145 -9.19 0.97 17.97
C TYR A 145 -10.59 0.55 17.54
N LEU A 146 -10.74 0.18 16.26
CA LEU A 146 -12.00 -0.34 15.71
C LEU A 146 -11.69 -1.53 14.79
N THR A 147 -12.16 -2.71 15.18
CA THR A 147 -12.01 -3.95 14.41
C THR A 147 -13.39 -4.42 13.96
N ILE A 148 -13.57 -4.60 12.66
CA ILE A 148 -14.76 -5.21 12.07
C ILE A 148 -14.41 -6.67 11.80
N SER A 149 -14.97 -7.59 12.58
CA SER A 149 -14.60 -9.01 12.54
C SER A 149 -15.33 -9.77 11.44
N HIS A 150 -16.66 -9.80 11.48
CA HIS A 150 -17.49 -10.48 10.50
C HIS A 150 -18.85 -9.80 10.37
N GLY A 151 -19.48 -10.01 9.22
CA GLY A 151 -20.88 -9.64 8.97
C GLY A 151 -21.58 -10.81 8.30
N GLU A 152 -22.77 -11.14 8.78
CA GLU A 152 -23.61 -12.17 8.17
C GLU A 152 -24.67 -11.50 7.30
N PHE A 153 -24.74 -11.91 6.03
CA PHE A 153 -25.63 -11.30 5.04
C PHE A 153 -26.49 -12.37 4.38
N THR A 154 -27.81 -12.19 4.41
CA THR A 154 -28.73 -13.13 3.78
C THR A 154 -28.75 -12.95 2.27
N LYS A 155 -28.65 -14.05 1.51
CA LYS A 155 -28.70 -14.04 0.03
C LYS A 155 -30.02 -13.52 -0.56
N GLY A 156 -31.12 -13.52 0.21
CA GLY A 156 -32.45 -13.15 -0.29
C GLY A 156 -32.85 -14.04 -1.48
N ALA A 157 -33.48 -13.47 -2.51
CA ALA A 157 -33.99 -14.20 -3.68
C ALA A 157 -32.96 -14.50 -4.80
N LYS A 158 -31.66 -14.21 -4.61
CA LYS A 158 -30.62 -14.45 -5.63
C LYS A 158 -29.81 -15.71 -5.31
N SER A 159 -29.38 -16.46 -6.33
CA SER A 159 -28.59 -17.69 -6.13
C SER A 159 -27.13 -17.44 -5.79
N SER A 160 -26.59 -16.25 -6.12
CA SER A 160 -25.20 -15.87 -5.86
C SER A 160 -25.07 -14.94 -4.66
N ASP A 161 -23.90 -14.98 -4.01
CA ASP A 161 -23.53 -14.04 -2.95
C ASP A 161 -23.45 -12.60 -3.48
N ARG A 162 -23.70 -11.63 -2.59
CA ARG A 162 -23.55 -10.20 -2.90
C ARG A 162 -22.17 -9.74 -2.48
N ASN A 163 -21.57 -8.86 -3.29
CA ASN A 163 -20.39 -8.12 -2.87
C ASN A 163 -20.79 -7.21 -1.71
N ILE A 164 -20.08 -7.31 -0.59
CA ILE A 164 -20.33 -6.54 0.62
C ILE A 164 -19.37 -5.37 0.66
N GLU A 165 -19.89 -4.18 0.90
CA GLU A 165 -19.11 -2.97 1.16
C GLU A 165 -19.41 -2.50 2.59
N VAL A 166 -18.36 -2.24 3.36
CA VAL A 166 -18.47 -1.68 4.72
C VAL A 166 -17.82 -0.31 4.71
N SER A 167 -18.59 0.72 5.08
CA SER A 167 -18.10 2.10 5.19
C SER A 167 -18.18 2.55 6.64
N VAL A 168 -17.03 2.89 7.23
CA VAL A 168 -16.93 3.45 8.59
C VAL A 168 -16.74 4.96 8.46
N LYS A 169 -17.56 5.73 9.17
CA LYS A 169 -17.49 7.20 9.20
C LYS A 169 -17.45 7.68 10.65
N VAL A 170 -16.59 8.66 10.91
CA VAL A 170 -16.59 9.41 12.17
C VAL A 170 -17.42 10.66 11.91
N LEU A 171 -18.51 10.84 12.68
CA LEU A 171 -19.42 11.96 12.56
C LEU A 171 -19.41 12.77 13.85
N ASN A 172 -19.53 14.09 13.73
CA ASN A 172 -19.78 14.95 14.90
C ASN A 172 -21.28 14.99 15.27
N GLU A 173 -21.64 15.75 16.31
CA GLU A 173 -23.03 15.93 16.77
C GLU A 173 -23.99 16.47 15.69
N LYS A 174 -23.46 17.11 14.65
CA LYS A 174 -24.23 17.63 13.51
C LYS A 174 -24.34 16.63 12.36
N ALA A 175 -23.92 15.38 12.57
CA ALA A 175 -23.88 14.31 11.57
C ALA A 175 -23.06 14.66 10.31
N ASN A 176 -22.06 15.55 10.45
CA ASN A 176 -21.07 15.87 9.42
C ASN A 176 -19.76 15.13 9.68
#